data_AF-A0A6M1TJK7-F1
#
_entry.id   AF-A0A6M1TJK7-F1
#
_cell.length_a   1.000
_cell.length_b   1.000
_cell.length_c   1.000
_cell.angle_alpha   90.00
_cell.angle_beta   90.00
_cell.angle_gamma   90.00
#
_symmetry.space_group_name_H-M   'P 1'
#
loop_
_entity.id
_entity.type
_entity.pdbx_description
1 polymer ?
#
loop_
_entity_poly.entity_id
_entity_poly.type
_entity_poly.pdbx_seq_one_letter_code
_entity_poly.pdbx_strand_id
1 'polypeptide(L)'
;MNKERTRKRFKIFLANLESFFSSWRFPVFMLSILFFLAILVIVVTLIPVSESTLGTFAGEFKKWCLGYDPATGEIESIYLVMFLVQPTMLSLFIFAFWYKPITEMLKNYPQKAIPYIFPGLLIIILLGSTLPSLYSDGESGELPFPAQDLRTEIEAPDFTLINQDKKQISLSDYRDNVIMITAVYASCSETCPVILDQAREVMQELNRSNERLPLQLMAVTMDPQKDTPKMLKMTAEHYELADPKQHLLTGEKQYVDELLDNLNIPRKRRADGAIDHANIFILIDKDGKVAYRFTLGDRQKKWLIKAVETLIKEIPTV
;
A
#
# COMPACT_ATOMS: atom_id res chain seq x y z
N MET A 1 48.81 26.65 -18.64
CA MET A 1 47.76 27.62 -19.06
C MET A 1 46.32 27.24 -18.70
N ASN A 2 45.94 25.95 -18.65
CA ASN A 2 44.53 25.57 -18.41
C ASN A 2 44.04 25.77 -16.95
N LYS A 3 44.88 25.42 -15.95
CA LYS A 3 44.52 25.45 -14.51
C LYS A 3 44.27 26.86 -13.96
N GLU A 4 44.98 27.85 -14.45
CA GLU A 4 44.89 29.25 -14.01
C GLU A 4 43.64 29.95 -14.58
N ARG A 5 43.26 29.61 -15.82
CA ARG A 5 42.02 30.05 -16.45
C ARG A 5 40.80 29.48 -15.72
N THR A 6 40.85 28.20 -15.32
CA THR A 6 39.80 27.56 -14.51
C THR A 6 39.66 28.20 -13.14
N ARG A 7 40.78 28.48 -12.44
CA ARG A 7 40.76 29.15 -11.12
C ARG A 7 40.20 30.57 -11.19
N LYS A 8 40.51 31.32 -12.25
CA LYS A 8 39.97 32.66 -12.49
C LYS A 8 38.46 32.63 -12.78
N ARG A 9 38.00 31.68 -13.62
CA ARG A 9 36.57 31.46 -13.87
C ARG A 9 35.80 31.09 -12.60
N PHE A 10 36.37 30.25 -11.75
CA PHE A 10 35.75 29.84 -10.49
C PHE A 10 35.61 31.02 -9.50
N LYS A 11 36.63 31.87 -9.37
CA LYS A 11 36.54 33.09 -8.53
C LYS A 11 35.47 34.06 -9.02
N ILE A 12 35.36 34.27 -10.34
CA ILE A 12 34.32 35.13 -10.94
C ILE A 12 32.92 34.55 -10.69
N PHE A 13 32.78 33.22 -10.80
CA PHE A 13 31.54 32.53 -10.49
C PHE A 13 31.11 32.74 -9.02
N LEU A 14 32.04 32.58 -8.06
CA LEU A 14 31.74 32.79 -6.63
C LEU A 14 31.31 34.23 -6.33
N ALA A 15 31.97 35.23 -6.92
CA ALA A 15 31.60 36.63 -6.74
C ALA A 15 30.21 36.95 -7.31
N ASN A 16 29.86 36.37 -8.46
CA ASN A 16 28.53 36.52 -9.04
C ASN A 16 27.45 35.82 -8.19
N LEU A 17 27.78 34.68 -7.59
CA LEU A 17 26.89 33.93 -6.71
C LEU A 17 26.59 34.70 -5.42
N GLU A 18 27.63 35.25 -4.79
CA GLU A 18 27.50 36.11 -3.60
C GLU A 18 26.62 37.34 -3.91
N SER A 19 26.88 38.01 -5.03
CA SER A 19 26.07 39.15 -5.49
C SER A 19 24.61 38.78 -5.76
N PHE A 20 24.33 37.56 -6.21
CA PHE A 20 22.97 37.09 -6.42
C PHE A 20 22.23 36.96 -5.08
N PHE A 21 22.80 36.25 -4.11
CA PHE A 21 22.21 36.04 -2.78
C PHE A 21 22.04 37.33 -1.97
N SER A 22 22.94 38.30 -2.14
CA SER A 22 22.89 39.58 -1.43
C SER A 22 21.95 40.62 -2.07
N SER A 23 21.37 40.32 -3.24
CA SER A 23 20.55 41.25 -4.01
C SER A 23 19.05 40.90 -3.98
N TRP A 24 18.20 41.80 -4.49
CA TRP A 24 16.77 41.53 -4.68
C TRP A 24 16.47 40.36 -5.64
N ARG A 25 17.46 39.90 -6.42
CA ARG A 25 17.29 38.83 -7.41
C ARG A 25 16.94 37.50 -6.76
N PHE A 26 17.59 37.18 -5.63
CA PHE A 26 17.37 35.94 -4.90
C PHE A 26 15.95 35.80 -4.33
N PRO A 27 15.40 36.77 -3.56
CA PRO A 27 14.04 36.64 -3.06
C PRO A 27 12.98 36.62 -4.17
N VAL A 28 13.18 37.33 -5.28
CA VAL A 28 12.28 37.25 -6.45
C VAL A 28 12.26 35.84 -7.04
N PHE A 29 13.44 35.23 -7.19
CA PHE A 29 13.54 33.84 -7.66
C PHE A 29 12.86 32.87 -6.69
N MET A 30 13.11 32.98 -5.39
CA MET A 30 12.47 32.13 -4.37
C MET A 30 10.94 32.26 -4.34
N LEU A 31 10.43 33.50 -4.38
CA LEU A 31 8.98 33.77 -4.41
C LEU A 31 8.35 33.21 -5.69
N SER A 32 9.05 33.26 -6.83
CA SER A 32 8.55 32.67 -8.07
C SER A 32 8.40 31.15 -7.98
N ILE A 33 9.36 30.44 -7.36
CA ILE A 33 9.26 28.99 -7.15
C ILE A 33 8.06 28.65 -6.27
N LEU A 34 7.89 29.34 -5.14
CA LEU A 34 6.78 29.10 -4.22
C LEU A 34 5.42 29.37 -4.89
N PHE A 35 5.33 30.42 -5.69
CA PHE A 35 4.15 30.76 -6.46
C PHE A 35 3.77 29.67 -7.48
N PHE A 36 4.72 29.25 -8.31
CA PHE A 36 4.47 28.22 -9.32
C PHE A 36 4.23 26.84 -8.71
N LEU A 37 4.85 26.52 -7.57
CA LEU A 37 4.55 25.31 -6.81
C LEU A 37 3.11 25.30 -6.30
N ALA A 38 2.62 26.41 -5.74
CA ALA A 38 1.23 26.52 -5.29
C ALA A 38 0.25 26.37 -6.46
N ILE A 39 0.54 26.98 -7.61
CA ILE A 39 -0.26 26.80 -8.84
C ILE A 39 -0.25 25.33 -9.27
N LEU A 40 0.91 24.67 -9.29
CA LEU A 40 1.00 23.25 -9.67
C LEU A 40 0.10 22.39 -8.79
N VAL A 41 0.15 22.56 -7.47
CA VAL A 41 -0.68 21.80 -6.52
C VAL A 41 -2.16 22.03 -6.78
N ILE A 42 -2.58 23.29 -6.99
CA ILE A 42 -3.97 23.64 -7.31
C ILE A 42 -4.40 22.96 -8.62
N VAL A 43 -3.59 23.08 -9.68
CA VAL A 43 -3.88 22.49 -10.99
C VAL A 43 -4.02 20.98 -10.88
N VAL A 44 -3.06 20.29 -10.24
CA VAL A 44 -3.10 18.83 -10.06
C VAL A 44 -4.32 18.39 -9.25
N THR A 45 -4.72 19.18 -8.25
CA THR A 45 -5.92 18.89 -7.46
C THR A 45 -7.20 18.94 -8.32
N LEU A 46 -7.25 19.83 -9.31
CA LEU A 46 -8.39 19.97 -10.23
C LEU A 46 -8.42 18.92 -11.36
N ILE A 47 -7.32 18.21 -11.62
CA ILE A 47 -7.27 17.16 -12.65
C ILE A 47 -8.11 15.96 -12.19
N PRO A 48 -9.08 15.48 -13.00
CA PRO A 48 -9.85 14.29 -12.66
C PRO A 48 -8.98 13.02 -12.71
N VAL A 49 -9.21 12.10 -11.78
CA VAL A 49 -8.60 10.77 -11.81
C VAL A 49 -9.19 10.02 -13.02
N SER A 50 -8.32 9.56 -13.92
CA SER A 50 -8.70 8.85 -15.14
C SER A 50 -7.60 7.89 -15.55
N GLU A 51 -7.88 6.97 -16.47
CA GLU A 51 -6.91 5.99 -17.01
C GLU A 51 -5.82 6.62 -17.90
N SER A 52 -5.89 7.92 -18.17
CA SER A 52 -4.83 8.63 -18.88
C SER A 52 -3.57 8.74 -18.03
N THR A 53 -2.39 8.84 -18.66
CA THR A 53 -1.11 9.01 -17.95
C THR A 53 -1.13 10.18 -16.95
N LEU A 54 -1.75 11.29 -17.36
CA LEU A 54 -1.94 12.48 -16.52
C LEU A 54 -2.95 12.24 -15.37
N GLY A 55 -4.01 11.46 -15.63
CA GLY A 55 -5.00 11.08 -14.63
C GLY A 55 -4.45 10.15 -13.55
N THR A 56 -3.66 9.16 -13.94
CA THR A 56 -2.96 8.25 -13.01
C THR A 56 -1.97 9.02 -12.15
N PHE A 57 -1.15 9.89 -12.75
CA PHE A 57 -0.25 10.75 -12.00
C PHE A 57 -1.01 11.63 -10.99
N ALA A 58 -2.10 12.28 -11.41
CA ALA A 58 -2.90 13.12 -10.52
C ALA A 58 -3.51 12.30 -9.36
N GLY A 59 -4.00 11.08 -9.64
CA GLY A 59 -4.52 10.17 -8.62
C GLY A 59 -3.46 9.78 -7.57
N GLU A 60 -2.28 9.36 -8.02
CA GLU A 60 -1.17 9.00 -7.12
C GLU A 60 -0.66 10.21 -6.33
N PHE A 61 -0.49 11.37 -6.98
CA PHE A 61 -0.10 12.60 -6.29
C PHE A 61 -1.11 12.97 -5.20
N LYS A 62 -2.41 12.91 -5.51
CA LYS A 62 -3.48 13.15 -4.53
C LYS A 62 -3.41 12.16 -3.37
N LYS A 63 -3.15 10.88 -3.65
CA LYS A 63 -3.06 9.83 -2.62
C LYS A 63 -1.89 10.06 -1.66
N TRP A 64 -0.68 10.23 -2.21
CA TRP A 64 0.54 10.33 -1.40
C TRP A 64 0.77 11.71 -0.78
N CYS A 65 0.39 12.78 -1.48
CA CYS A 65 0.67 14.14 -1.02
C CYS A 65 -0.56 14.80 -0.38
N LEU A 66 -1.78 14.43 -0.76
CA LEU A 66 -3.00 15.09 -0.27
C LEU A 66 -3.90 14.18 0.58
N GLY A 67 -3.51 12.92 0.81
CA GLY A 67 -4.34 11.98 1.58
C GLY A 67 -5.67 11.68 0.91
N TYR A 68 -5.68 11.57 -0.42
CA TYR A 68 -6.85 11.17 -1.18
C TYR A 68 -7.15 9.69 -0.99
N ASP A 69 -8.40 9.40 -0.61
CA ASP A 69 -8.91 8.04 -0.52
C ASP A 69 -9.69 7.70 -1.82
N PRO A 70 -9.21 6.74 -2.62
CA PRO A 70 -9.89 6.34 -3.85
C PRO A 70 -11.24 5.63 -3.60
N ALA A 71 -11.50 5.12 -2.39
CA ALA A 71 -12.76 4.44 -2.07
C ALA A 71 -13.90 5.43 -1.80
N THR A 72 -13.62 6.54 -1.11
CA THR A 72 -14.60 7.58 -0.77
C THR A 72 -14.60 8.74 -1.77
N GLY A 73 -13.51 8.91 -2.51
CA GLY A 73 -13.32 10.05 -3.42
C GLY A 73 -13.01 11.36 -2.69
N GLU A 74 -12.77 11.32 -1.38
CA GLU A 74 -12.50 12.48 -0.55
C GLU A 74 -10.99 12.75 -0.40
N ILE A 75 -10.64 14.01 -0.20
CA ILE A 75 -9.28 14.47 0.11
C ILE A 75 -9.27 14.93 1.57
N GLU A 76 -8.33 14.44 2.36
CA GLU A 76 -8.12 14.93 3.72
C GLU A 76 -7.73 16.41 3.71
N SER A 77 -8.67 17.26 4.13
CA SER A 77 -8.54 18.74 4.08
C SER A 77 -7.29 19.28 4.79
N ILE A 78 -6.76 18.57 5.79
CA ILE A 78 -5.57 18.97 6.54
C ILE A 78 -4.31 19.04 5.66
N TYR A 79 -4.12 18.08 4.75
CA TYR A 79 -2.96 18.07 3.85
C TYR A 79 -3.06 19.17 2.81
N LEU A 80 -4.25 19.37 2.24
CA LEU A 80 -4.48 20.47 1.31
C LEU A 80 -4.18 21.84 1.95
N VAL A 81 -4.64 22.04 3.19
CA VAL A 81 -4.34 23.25 3.97
C VAL A 81 -2.84 23.38 4.21
N MET A 82 -2.15 22.31 4.62
CA MET A 82 -0.71 22.33 4.84
C MET A 82 0.08 22.74 3.59
N PHE A 83 -0.23 22.14 2.44
CA PHE A 83 0.46 22.42 1.17
C PHE A 83 0.18 23.83 0.61
N LEU A 84 -0.94 24.46 0.97
CA LEU A 84 -1.24 25.85 0.60
C LEU A 84 -0.72 26.87 1.62
N VAL A 85 -0.77 26.55 2.90
CA VAL A 85 -0.36 27.45 4.00
C VAL A 85 1.16 27.53 4.12
N GLN A 86 1.90 26.44 3.90
CA GLN A 86 3.36 26.45 4.07
C GLN A 86 4.08 27.37 3.04
N PRO A 87 3.80 27.31 1.72
CA PRO A 87 4.42 28.22 0.76
C PRO A 87 4.03 29.68 0.98
N THR A 88 2.81 29.95 1.43
CA THR A 88 2.35 31.31 1.73
C THR A 88 3.05 31.88 2.96
N MET A 89 3.18 31.09 4.04
CA MET A 89 3.97 31.48 5.22
C MET A 89 5.44 31.75 4.87
N LEU A 90 6.08 30.87 4.10
CA LEU A 90 7.46 31.08 3.65
C LEU A 90 7.60 32.31 2.74
N SER A 91 6.62 32.55 1.87
CA SER A 91 6.60 33.74 1.02
C SER A 91 6.51 35.02 1.83
N LEU A 92 5.67 35.04 2.87
CA LEU A 92 5.57 36.18 3.80
C LEU A 92 6.89 36.41 4.54
N PHE A 93 7.56 35.34 4.98
CA PHE A 93 8.85 35.44 5.67
C PHE A 93 9.94 36.01 4.74
N ILE A 94 10.02 35.51 3.50
CA ILE A 94 10.94 36.04 2.48
C ILE A 94 10.62 37.51 2.19
N PHE A 95 9.35 37.85 2.02
CA PHE A 95 8.96 39.23 1.79
C PHE A 95 9.30 40.15 2.96
N ALA A 96 9.12 39.69 4.21
CA ALA A 96 9.45 40.47 5.40
C ALA A 96 10.96 40.73 5.52
N PHE A 97 11.79 39.70 5.34
CA PHE A 97 13.25 39.84 5.48
C PHE A 97 13.87 40.67 4.33
N TRP A 98 13.35 40.54 3.11
CA TRP A 98 13.82 41.29 1.94
C TRP A 98 12.88 42.45 1.53
N TYR A 99 12.09 42.97 2.48
CA TYR A 99 11.04 43.96 2.21
C TYR A 99 11.55 45.18 1.44
N LYS A 100 12.64 45.80 1.91
CA LYS A 100 13.23 46.99 1.30
C LYS A 100 13.74 46.71 -0.14
N PRO A 101 14.64 45.73 -0.37
CA PRO A 101 15.09 45.39 -1.72
C PRO A 101 13.96 45.07 -2.70
N ILE A 102 12.94 44.31 -2.26
CA ILE A 102 11.82 43.91 -3.12
C ILE A 102 10.95 45.11 -3.48
N THR A 103 10.56 45.92 -2.49
CA THR A 103 9.69 47.08 -2.72
C THR A 103 10.36 48.16 -3.57
N GLU A 104 11.66 48.37 -3.39
CA GLU A 104 12.45 49.29 -4.21
C GLU A 104 12.58 48.79 -5.67
N MET A 105 12.80 47.49 -5.85
CA MET A 105 12.78 46.86 -7.18
C MET A 105 11.41 47.00 -7.86
N LEU A 106 10.31 46.70 -7.15
CA LEU A 106 8.95 46.78 -7.70
C LEU A 106 8.58 48.20 -8.15
N LYS A 107 9.04 49.23 -7.43
CA LYS A 107 8.78 50.64 -7.77
C LYS A 107 9.62 51.14 -8.93
N ASN A 108 10.91 50.79 -8.95
CA ASN A 108 11.87 51.43 -9.85
C ASN A 108 12.16 50.62 -11.12
N TYR A 109 12.14 49.29 -11.04
CA TYR A 109 12.57 48.41 -12.14
C TYR A 109 11.78 47.08 -12.21
N PRO A 110 10.44 47.08 -12.25
CA PRO A 110 9.64 45.85 -12.24
C PRO A 110 9.96 44.91 -13.42
N GLN A 111 10.28 45.47 -14.59
CA GLN A 111 10.66 44.70 -15.78
C GLN A 111 11.97 43.91 -15.59
N LYS A 112 12.87 44.35 -14.71
CA LYS A 112 14.12 43.62 -14.44
C LYS A 112 13.89 42.34 -13.63
N ALA A 113 12.72 42.16 -13.01
CA ALA A 113 12.36 40.95 -12.25
C ALA A 113 12.06 39.76 -13.15
N ILE A 114 11.52 40.00 -14.35
CA ILE A 114 11.09 39.00 -15.33
C ILE A 114 12.12 37.86 -15.54
N PRO A 115 13.41 38.11 -15.80
CA PRO A 115 14.40 37.05 -15.99
C PRO A 115 14.65 36.17 -14.76
N TYR A 116 14.23 36.59 -13.56
CA TYR A 116 14.36 35.80 -12.33
C TYR A 116 13.09 35.03 -11.96
N ILE A 117 11.96 35.32 -12.61
CA ILE A 117 10.69 34.59 -12.47
C ILE A 117 10.68 33.36 -13.39
N PHE A 118 11.16 33.52 -14.64
CA PHE A 118 11.18 32.44 -15.64
C PHE A 118 11.95 31.19 -15.20
N PRO A 119 13.11 31.27 -14.53
CA PRO A 119 13.81 30.08 -14.03
C PRO A 119 12.99 29.30 -12.99
N GLY A 120 12.20 29.99 -12.15
CA GLY A 120 11.29 29.32 -11.21
C GLY A 120 10.20 28.52 -11.93
N LEU A 121 9.55 29.14 -12.93
CA LEU A 121 8.59 28.46 -13.79
C LEU A 121 9.22 27.26 -14.51
N LEU A 122 10.41 27.45 -15.09
CA LEU A 122 11.14 26.40 -15.79
C LEU A 122 11.45 25.21 -14.86
N ILE A 123 11.90 25.47 -13.63
CA ILE A 123 12.16 24.42 -12.64
C ILE A 123 10.89 23.63 -12.32
N ILE A 124 9.76 24.31 -12.12
CA ILE A 124 8.48 23.64 -11.84
C ILE A 124 7.98 22.85 -13.05
N ILE A 125 8.12 23.38 -14.27
CA ILE A 125 7.78 22.65 -15.50
C ILE A 125 8.71 21.45 -15.69
N LEU A 126 10.00 21.58 -15.43
CA LEU A 126 10.96 20.48 -15.54
C LEU A 126 10.69 19.39 -14.50
N LEU A 127 10.45 19.76 -13.24
CA LEU A 127 10.02 18.82 -12.21
C LEU A 127 8.70 18.15 -12.63
N GLY A 128 7.69 18.92 -13.02
CA GLY A 128 6.39 18.40 -13.44
C GLY A 128 6.41 17.55 -14.71
N SER A 129 7.34 17.78 -15.65
CA SER A 129 7.46 17.00 -16.90
C SER A 129 8.41 15.81 -16.78
N THR A 130 9.41 15.88 -15.91
CA THR A 130 10.29 14.73 -15.61
C THR A 130 9.68 13.77 -14.60
N LEU A 131 8.77 14.22 -13.72
CA LEU A 131 8.07 13.35 -12.78
C LEU A 131 7.30 12.22 -13.49
N PRO A 132 6.50 12.47 -14.54
CA PRO A 132 5.87 11.40 -15.30
C PRO A 132 6.87 10.45 -15.96
N SER A 133 8.04 10.90 -16.41
CA SER A 133 9.06 10.05 -17.05
C SER A 133 9.92 9.27 -16.04
N LEU A 134 10.26 9.86 -14.90
CA LEU A 134 10.86 9.16 -13.75
C LEU A 134 9.87 8.14 -13.15
N TYR A 135 8.58 8.37 -13.36
CA TYR A 135 7.49 7.47 -13.03
C TYR A 135 6.97 6.68 -14.24
N SER A 136 7.55 6.86 -15.43
CA SER A 136 7.12 6.20 -16.69
C SER A 136 7.72 4.81 -16.84
N ASP A 137 8.56 4.39 -15.89
CA ASP A 137 8.84 2.98 -15.61
C ASP A 137 8.08 2.49 -14.37
N GLY A 138 7.00 3.20 -14.03
CA GLY A 138 5.98 2.81 -13.07
C GLY A 138 4.74 2.25 -13.76
N GLU A 139 4.88 1.57 -14.91
CA GLU A 139 4.35 0.21 -14.86
C GLU A 139 5.05 -0.38 -13.64
N SER A 140 4.34 -0.54 -12.51
CA SER A 140 4.81 -1.48 -11.52
C SER A 140 4.85 -2.82 -12.24
N GLY A 141 5.95 -3.10 -12.94
CA GLY A 141 6.29 -4.42 -13.41
C GLY A 141 6.13 -5.26 -12.16
N GLU A 142 5.06 -6.04 -12.15
CA GLU A 142 4.60 -6.72 -10.97
C GLU A 142 5.81 -7.48 -10.44
N LEU A 143 6.34 -7.10 -9.27
CA LEU A 143 7.54 -7.73 -8.75
C LEU A 143 7.29 -9.24 -8.81
N PRO A 144 8.12 -10.00 -9.56
CA PRO A 144 7.84 -11.39 -9.78
C PRO A 144 7.79 -12.07 -8.43
N PHE A 145 6.82 -12.96 -8.24
CA PHE A 145 6.67 -13.70 -6.99
C PHE A 145 7.96 -14.51 -6.76
N PRO A 146 8.76 -14.20 -5.72
CA PRO A 146 10.03 -14.87 -5.49
C PRO A 146 9.79 -16.18 -4.73
N ALA A 147 9.18 -17.16 -5.41
CA ALA A 147 8.68 -18.39 -4.81
C ALA A 147 9.76 -19.14 -4.01
N GLN A 148 10.96 -19.28 -4.57
CA GLN A 148 12.04 -20.03 -3.91
C GLN A 148 12.53 -19.35 -2.63
N ASP A 149 12.64 -18.01 -2.64
CA ASP A 149 13.14 -17.24 -1.49
C ASP A 149 12.13 -17.20 -0.33
N LEU A 150 10.84 -17.34 -0.63
CA LEU A 150 9.75 -17.32 0.37
C LEU A 150 9.32 -18.72 0.82
N ARG A 151 9.81 -19.79 0.17
CA ARG A 151 9.41 -21.17 0.49
C ARG A 151 9.94 -21.56 1.87
N THR A 152 9.05 -22.07 2.70
CA THR A 152 9.42 -22.73 3.96
C THR A 152 9.22 -24.24 3.87
N GLU A 153 9.90 -24.98 4.74
CA GLU A 153 9.79 -26.44 4.87
C GLU A 153 9.37 -26.86 6.29
N ILE A 154 8.64 -26.00 6.99
CA ILE A 154 8.21 -26.25 8.37
C ILE A 154 7.01 -27.21 8.31
N GLU A 155 7.07 -28.32 9.04
CA GLU A 155 5.94 -29.23 9.19
C GLU A 155 4.72 -28.52 9.78
N ALA A 156 3.56 -28.64 9.15
CA ALA A 156 2.33 -28.09 9.72
C ALA A 156 1.86 -28.98 10.89
N PRO A 157 1.39 -28.39 12.00
CA PRO A 157 0.77 -29.17 13.06
C PRO A 157 -0.49 -29.84 12.51
N ASP A 158 -0.62 -31.15 12.74
CA ASP A 158 -1.87 -31.85 12.44
C ASP A 158 -2.97 -31.38 13.41
N PHE A 159 -4.20 -31.34 12.92
CA PHE A 159 -5.33 -30.94 13.74
C PHE A 159 -6.62 -31.56 13.27
N THR A 160 -7.57 -31.66 14.21
CA THR A 160 -8.93 -32.09 13.92
C THR A 160 -9.92 -31.16 14.60
N LEU A 161 -10.69 -30.42 13.79
CA LEU A 161 -11.68 -29.43 14.24
C LEU A 161 -13.07 -29.72 13.68
N ILE A 162 -14.05 -28.92 14.08
CA ILE A 162 -15.43 -29.03 13.63
C ILE A 162 -15.76 -27.83 12.74
N ASN A 163 -16.35 -28.08 11.58
CA ASN A 163 -16.73 -27.01 10.66
C ASN A 163 -18.15 -26.45 10.92
N GLN A 164 -18.55 -25.48 10.11
CA GLN A 164 -19.87 -24.83 10.15
C GLN A 164 -21.06 -25.79 9.98
N ASP A 165 -20.85 -26.92 9.31
CA ASP A 165 -21.86 -27.97 9.11
C ASP A 165 -21.77 -29.10 10.13
N LYS A 166 -21.01 -28.90 11.21
CA LYS A 166 -20.75 -29.88 12.28
C LYS A 166 -20.03 -31.13 11.81
N LYS A 167 -19.32 -31.07 10.68
CA LYS A 167 -18.44 -32.14 10.22
C LYS A 167 -17.08 -32.01 10.87
N GLN A 168 -16.48 -33.14 11.18
CA GLN A 168 -15.10 -33.21 11.64
C GLN A 168 -14.18 -33.06 10.42
N ILE A 169 -13.22 -32.14 10.50
CA ILE A 169 -12.26 -31.81 9.46
C ILE A 169 -10.88 -32.04 10.06
N SER A 170 -10.11 -32.98 9.50
CA SER A 170 -8.72 -33.20 9.85
C SER A 170 -7.79 -32.69 8.76
N LEU A 171 -6.67 -32.06 9.11
CA LEU A 171 -5.67 -31.66 8.11
C LEU A 171 -5.19 -32.86 7.29
N SER A 172 -5.01 -34.01 7.96
CA SER A 172 -4.65 -35.30 7.36
C SER A 172 -5.61 -35.81 6.28
N ASP A 173 -6.88 -35.41 6.31
CA ASP A 173 -7.90 -35.87 5.34
C ASP A 173 -7.69 -35.23 3.96
N TYR A 174 -6.90 -34.16 3.89
CA TYR A 174 -6.64 -33.38 2.68
C TYR A 174 -5.19 -33.48 2.23
N ARG A 175 -4.54 -34.63 2.46
CA ARG A 175 -3.29 -34.94 1.75
C ARG A 175 -3.51 -34.80 0.23
N ASP A 176 -2.46 -34.44 -0.48
CA ASP A 176 -2.51 -34.15 -1.91
C ASP A 176 -3.38 -32.94 -2.30
N ASN A 177 -3.77 -32.10 -1.33
CA ASN A 177 -4.38 -30.80 -1.57
C ASN A 177 -3.49 -29.68 -1.06
N VAL A 178 -3.63 -28.49 -1.65
CA VAL A 178 -3.12 -27.25 -1.08
C VAL A 178 -4.14 -26.73 -0.07
N ILE A 179 -3.69 -26.36 1.12
CA ILE A 179 -4.56 -25.83 2.18
C ILE A 179 -4.21 -24.37 2.43
N MET A 180 -5.20 -23.50 2.33
CA MET A 180 -5.10 -22.10 2.72
C MET A 180 -5.73 -21.92 4.11
N ILE A 181 -4.90 -21.70 5.12
CA ILE A 181 -5.34 -21.43 6.49
C ILE A 181 -5.37 -19.93 6.75
N THR A 182 -6.42 -19.46 7.42
CA THR A 182 -6.47 -18.12 8.00
C THR A 182 -7.17 -18.15 9.37
N ALA A 183 -7.00 -17.10 10.17
CA ALA A 183 -7.60 -16.98 11.50
C ALA A 183 -8.56 -15.78 11.56
N VAL A 184 -9.78 -16.01 11.99
CA VAL A 184 -10.87 -15.01 12.04
C VAL A 184 -11.75 -15.22 13.26
N TYR A 185 -12.74 -14.37 13.53
CA TYR A 185 -13.82 -14.68 14.47
C TYR A 185 -15.07 -13.88 14.11
N ALA A 186 -16.25 -14.42 14.35
CA ALA A 186 -17.50 -13.92 13.77
C ALA A 186 -17.92 -12.54 14.29
N SER A 187 -17.49 -12.17 15.50
CA SER A 187 -17.84 -10.88 16.13
C SER A 187 -16.88 -9.73 15.82
N CYS A 188 -15.87 -9.98 14.98
CA CYS A 188 -14.87 -9.00 14.59
C CYS A 188 -15.43 -7.98 13.57
N SER A 189 -15.46 -6.69 13.94
CA SER A 189 -15.97 -5.62 13.07
C SER A 189 -14.90 -4.82 12.33
N GLU A 190 -13.63 -5.17 12.49
CA GLU A 190 -12.50 -4.40 11.95
C GLU A 190 -11.84 -5.11 10.76
N THR A 191 -10.82 -5.93 11.00
CA THR A 191 -9.98 -6.51 9.92
C THR A 191 -10.52 -7.82 9.34
N CYS A 192 -11.33 -8.57 10.11
CA CYS A 192 -11.84 -9.87 9.69
C CYS A 192 -12.79 -9.81 8.48
N PRO A 193 -13.64 -8.78 8.29
CA PRO A 193 -14.38 -8.61 7.05
C PRO A 193 -13.45 -8.54 5.82
N VAL A 194 -12.32 -7.84 5.92
CA VAL A 194 -11.37 -7.67 4.82
C VAL A 194 -10.67 -9.00 4.47
N ILE A 195 -10.28 -9.79 5.48
CA ILE A 195 -9.60 -11.07 5.23
C ILE A 195 -10.55 -12.13 4.66
N LEU A 196 -11.80 -12.18 5.11
CA LEU A 196 -12.81 -13.08 4.55
C LEU A 196 -13.17 -12.70 3.11
N ASP A 197 -13.27 -11.39 2.82
CA ASP A 197 -13.50 -10.91 1.47
C ASP A 197 -12.34 -11.24 0.52
N GLN A 198 -11.09 -11.01 0.96
CA GLN A 198 -9.91 -11.41 0.18
C GLN A 198 -9.83 -12.94 -0.02
N ALA A 199 -10.18 -13.73 1.01
CA ALA A 199 -10.24 -15.19 0.89
C ALA A 199 -11.27 -15.62 -0.16
N ARG A 200 -12.46 -15.00 -0.15
CA ARG A 200 -13.51 -15.23 -1.15
C ARG A 200 -13.00 -14.89 -2.56
N GLU A 201 -12.42 -13.71 -2.75
CA GLU A 201 -11.89 -13.29 -4.06
C GLU A 201 -10.87 -14.28 -4.60
N VAL A 202 -9.90 -14.70 -3.76
CA VAL A 202 -8.86 -15.67 -4.15
C VAL A 202 -9.47 -17.02 -4.52
N MET A 203 -10.42 -17.52 -3.72
CA MET A 203 -11.10 -18.78 -4.01
C MET A 203 -11.92 -18.70 -5.31
N GLN A 204 -12.63 -17.60 -5.55
CA GLN A 204 -13.40 -17.39 -6.78
C GLN A 204 -12.49 -17.27 -8.01
N GLU A 205 -11.42 -16.49 -7.92
CA GLU A 205 -10.44 -16.32 -9.00
C GLU A 205 -9.85 -17.66 -9.43
N LEU A 206 -9.36 -18.44 -8.46
CA LEU A 206 -8.75 -19.74 -8.72
C LEU A 206 -9.77 -20.74 -9.27
N ASN A 207 -10.97 -20.82 -8.67
CA ASN A 207 -12.02 -21.73 -9.14
C ASN A 207 -12.51 -21.42 -10.57
N ARG A 208 -12.50 -20.14 -11.00
CA ARG A 208 -12.82 -19.78 -12.40
C ARG A 208 -11.84 -20.40 -13.39
N SER A 209 -10.58 -20.55 -13.01
CA SER A 209 -9.57 -21.18 -13.86
C SER A 209 -9.73 -22.71 -13.93
N ASN A 210 -10.15 -23.35 -12.83
CA ASN A 210 -10.43 -24.78 -12.78
C ASN A 210 -11.27 -25.16 -11.54
N GLU A 211 -12.54 -25.55 -11.74
CA GLU A 211 -13.45 -25.93 -10.65
C GLU A 211 -12.97 -27.14 -9.82
N ARG A 212 -12.09 -27.98 -10.38
CA ARG A 212 -11.53 -29.17 -9.72
C ARG A 212 -10.18 -28.93 -9.05
N LEU A 213 -9.79 -27.66 -8.82
CA LEU A 213 -8.54 -27.38 -8.13
C LEU A 213 -8.51 -28.05 -6.74
N PRO A 214 -7.42 -28.77 -6.41
CA PRO A 214 -7.23 -29.39 -5.10
C PRO A 214 -6.79 -28.33 -4.09
N LEU A 215 -7.69 -27.38 -3.81
CA LEU A 215 -7.49 -26.25 -2.89
C LEU A 215 -8.60 -26.24 -1.85
N GLN A 216 -8.22 -26.13 -0.58
CA GLN A 216 -9.15 -26.03 0.54
C GLN A 216 -8.91 -24.72 1.31
N LEU A 217 -9.98 -24.06 1.73
CA LEU A 217 -9.90 -22.93 2.67
C LEU A 217 -10.29 -23.41 4.07
N MET A 218 -9.42 -23.13 5.05
CA MET A 218 -9.67 -23.43 6.46
C MET A 218 -9.53 -22.15 7.28
N ALA A 219 -10.66 -21.52 7.60
CA ALA A 219 -10.73 -20.32 8.43
C ALA A 219 -10.98 -20.72 9.89
N VAL A 220 -9.94 -20.72 10.72
CA VAL A 220 -9.99 -21.14 12.13
C VAL A 220 -10.46 -19.98 13.00
N THR A 221 -11.47 -20.21 13.86
CA THR A 221 -11.92 -19.16 14.79
C THR A 221 -10.89 -18.86 15.88
N MET A 222 -10.75 -17.58 16.25
CA MET A 222 -10.00 -17.15 17.43
C MET A 222 -10.88 -17.00 18.69
N ASP A 223 -12.20 -17.10 18.56
CA ASP A 223 -13.15 -17.02 19.69
C ASP A 223 -14.11 -18.23 19.74
N PRO A 224 -13.59 -19.47 19.88
CA PRO A 224 -14.40 -20.68 19.81
C PRO A 224 -15.49 -20.78 20.89
N GLN A 225 -15.38 -20.01 21.98
CA GLN A 225 -16.41 -19.93 23.02
C GLN A 225 -17.69 -19.24 22.54
N LYS A 226 -17.60 -18.32 21.59
CA LYS A 226 -18.76 -17.59 21.01
C LYS A 226 -19.12 -18.11 19.62
N ASP A 227 -18.10 -18.51 18.85
CA ASP A 227 -18.23 -18.93 17.47
C ASP A 227 -18.65 -20.40 17.38
N THR A 228 -19.94 -20.64 17.69
CA THR A 228 -20.57 -21.94 17.50
C THR A 228 -20.66 -22.30 16.01
N PRO A 229 -20.77 -23.58 15.63
CA PRO A 229 -20.95 -23.98 14.23
C PRO A 229 -22.11 -23.25 13.54
N LYS A 230 -23.20 -22.95 14.27
CA LYS A 230 -24.33 -22.19 13.75
C LYS A 230 -23.93 -20.75 13.40
N MET A 231 -23.13 -20.09 14.25
CA MET A 231 -22.63 -18.73 13.98
C MET A 231 -21.71 -18.74 12.76
N LEU A 232 -20.76 -19.68 12.73
CA LEU A 232 -19.84 -19.85 11.61
C LEU A 232 -20.57 -20.13 10.29
N LYS A 233 -21.69 -20.85 10.33
CA LYS A 233 -22.51 -21.08 9.14
C LYS A 233 -23.11 -19.78 8.60
N MET A 234 -23.65 -18.94 9.47
CA MET A 234 -24.17 -17.62 9.07
C MET A 234 -23.05 -16.73 8.53
N THR A 235 -21.85 -16.77 9.14
CA THR A 235 -20.67 -16.06 8.64
C THR A 235 -20.25 -16.57 7.26
N ALA A 236 -20.16 -17.89 7.06
CA ALA A 236 -19.82 -18.50 5.78
C ALA A 236 -20.80 -18.09 4.68
N GLU A 237 -22.11 -18.13 4.97
CA GLU A 237 -23.15 -17.71 4.02
C GLU A 237 -23.05 -16.22 3.70
N HIS A 238 -22.81 -15.36 4.71
CA HIS A 238 -22.69 -13.91 4.52
C HIS A 238 -21.53 -13.52 3.62
N TYR A 239 -20.37 -14.19 3.77
CA TYR A 239 -19.17 -13.92 2.98
C TYR A 239 -19.05 -14.82 1.73
N GLU A 240 -20.12 -15.54 1.34
CA GLU A 240 -20.12 -16.44 0.18
C GLU A 240 -18.98 -17.50 0.24
N LEU A 241 -18.65 -17.95 1.46
CA LEU A 241 -17.63 -18.95 1.78
C LEU A 241 -18.26 -20.28 2.24
N ALA A 242 -19.36 -20.68 1.60
CA ALA A 242 -20.17 -21.86 1.96
C ALA A 242 -19.99 -23.06 0.99
N ASP A 243 -18.97 -23.05 0.14
CA ASP A 243 -18.64 -24.17 -0.76
C ASP A 243 -18.12 -25.40 0.02
N PRO A 244 -18.29 -26.64 -0.48
CA PRO A 244 -17.74 -27.83 0.16
C PRO A 244 -16.23 -27.81 0.42
N LYS A 245 -15.44 -26.99 -0.29
CA LYS A 245 -14.00 -26.81 -0.05
C LYS A 245 -13.64 -25.71 0.94
N GLN A 246 -14.65 -25.06 1.53
CA GLN A 246 -14.50 -23.92 2.42
C GLN A 246 -15.01 -24.28 3.80
N HIS A 247 -14.11 -24.23 4.78
CA HIS A 247 -14.37 -24.68 6.13
C HIS A 247 -14.08 -23.55 7.11
N LEU A 248 -15.13 -23.10 7.81
CA LEU A 248 -14.98 -22.25 8.98
C LEU A 248 -14.96 -23.17 10.21
N LEU A 249 -13.84 -23.18 10.93
CA LEU A 249 -13.51 -24.19 11.92
C LEU A 249 -13.60 -23.64 13.34
N THR A 250 -14.14 -24.45 14.25
CA THR A 250 -14.20 -24.22 15.69
C THR A 250 -13.93 -25.51 16.46
N GLY A 251 -13.76 -25.41 17.77
CA GLY A 251 -13.42 -26.54 18.62
C GLY A 251 -13.31 -26.17 20.09
N GLU A 252 -12.64 -27.02 20.86
CA GLU A 252 -12.33 -26.73 22.25
C GLU A 252 -11.31 -25.58 22.32
N LYS A 253 -11.50 -24.65 23.27
CA LYS A 253 -10.77 -23.37 23.28
C LYS A 253 -9.27 -23.58 23.42
N GLN A 254 -8.85 -24.41 24.36
CA GLN A 254 -7.43 -24.68 24.61
C GLN A 254 -6.78 -25.33 23.37
N TYR A 255 -7.46 -26.30 22.75
CA TYR A 255 -6.99 -26.93 21.52
C TYR A 255 -6.83 -25.96 20.34
N VAL A 256 -7.82 -25.09 20.12
CA VAL A 256 -7.75 -24.06 19.06
C VAL A 256 -6.62 -23.07 19.33
N ASP A 257 -6.46 -22.63 20.58
CA ASP A 257 -5.39 -21.73 20.97
C ASP A 257 -4.00 -22.34 20.70
N GLU A 258 -3.79 -23.60 21.10
CA GLU A 258 -2.54 -24.33 20.89
C GLU A 258 -2.24 -24.52 19.39
N LEU A 259 -3.26 -24.83 18.58
CA LEU A 259 -3.10 -24.89 17.12
C LEU A 259 -2.63 -23.55 16.54
N LEU A 260 -3.28 -22.44 16.92
CA LEU A 260 -2.92 -21.12 16.43
C LEU A 260 -1.51 -20.69 16.88
N ASP A 261 -1.10 -21.10 18.08
CA ASP A 261 0.27 -20.89 18.59
C ASP A 261 1.29 -21.71 17.80
N ASN A 262 1.02 -22.99 17.53
CA ASN A 262 1.88 -23.86 16.71
C ASN A 262 1.96 -23.38 15.25
N LEU A 263 0.91 -22.74 14.74
CA LEU A 263 0.91 -22.05 13.45
C LEU A 263 1.59 -20.68 13.49
N ASN A 264 2.11 -20.24 14.63
CA ASN A 264 2.73 -18.93 14.83
C ASN A 264 1.83 -17.77 14.40
N ILE A 265 0.55 -17.80 14.79
CA ILE A 265 -0.42 -16.73 14.55
C ILE A 265 -0.51 -15.86 15.81
N PRO A 266 0.21 -14.72 15.87
CA PRO A 266 0.19 -13.87 17.05
C PRO A 266 -1.19 -13.25 17.23
N ARG A 267 -1.73 -13.38 18.44
CA ARG A 267 -3.03 -12.82 18.84
C ARG A 267 -2.97 -12.27 20.25
N LYS A 268 -3.70 -11.19 20.51
CA LYS A 268 -3.82 -10.57 21.83
C LYS A 268 -5.26 -10.16 22.09
N ARG A 269 -5.84 -10.68 23.17
CA ARG A 269 -7.17 -10.26 23.61
C ARG A 269 -7.08 -8.94 24.39
N ARG A 270 -7.91 -7.99 24.00
CA ARG A 270 -8.08 -6.68 24.64
C ARG A 270 -9.09 -6.75 25.78
N ALA A 271 -9.10 -5.71 26.62
CA ALA A 271 -10.00 -5.61 27.77
C ALA A 271 -11.49 -5.52 27.37
N ASP A 272 -11.80 -4.98 26.19
CA ASP A 272 -13.13 -4.91 25.58
C ASP A 272 -13.59 -6.25 24.97
N GLY A 273 -12.75 -7.28 25.00
CA GLY A 273 -13.02 -8.61 24.46
C GLY A 273 -12.65 -8.79 22.99
N ALA A 274 -12.26 -7.72 22.29
CA ALA A 274 -11.72 -7.80 20.93
C ALA A 274 -10.38 -8.53 20.90
N ILE A 275 -10.04 -9.13 19.77
CA ILE A 275 -8.78 -9.86 19.58
C ILE A 275 -7.98 -9.17 18.48
N ASP A 276 -6.88 -8.55 18.85
CA ASP A 276 -5.89 -8.04 17.91
C ASP A 276 -5.11 -9.24 17.35
N HIS A 277 -4.92 -9.32 16.04
CA HIS A 277 -4.18 -10.42 15.42
C HIS A 277 -3.44 -9.98 14.15
N ALA A 278 -2.46 -10.79 13.73
CA ALA A 278 -1.87 -10.64 12.40
C ALA A 278 -2.85 -11.11 11.33
N ASN A 279 -3.11 -10.27 10.33
CA ASN A 279 -3.93 -10.64 9.17
C ASN A 279 -3.06 -11.46 8.20
N ILE A 280 -3.11 -12.79 8.33
CA ILE A 280 -2.26 -13.71 7.56
C ILE A 280 -3.03 -14.84 6.89
N PHE A 281 -2.54 -15.23 5.72
CA PHE A 281 -2.84 -16.47 5.02
C PHE A 281 -1.62 -17.37 5.08
N ILE A 282 -1.81 -18.62 5.49
CA ILE A 282 -0.77 -19.64 5.50
C ILE A 282 -1.13 -20.67 4.43
N LEU A 283 -0.20 -20.96 3.52
CA LEU A 283 -0.35 -22.04 2.56
C LEU A 283 0.38 -23.28 3.08
N ILE A 284 -0.30 -24.41 3.08
CA ILE A 284 0.26 -25.73 3.32
C ILE A 284 0.27 -26.49 1.99
N ASP A 285 1.38 -27.12 1.67
CA ASP A 285 1.53 -27.94 0.47
C ASP A 285 0.97 -29.35 0.64
N LYS A 286 1.01 -30.12 -0.45
CA LYS A 286 0.51 -31.51 -0.52
C LYS A 286 1.15 -32.46 0.48
N ASP A 287 2.38 -32.15 0.92
CA ASP A 287 3.16 -33.01 1.82
C ASP A 287 2.85 -32.68 3.30
N GLY A 288 2.07 -31.62 3.56
CA GLY A 288 1.71 -31.17 4.89
C GLY A 288 2.68 -30.14 5.47
N LYS A 289 3.51 -29.50 4.64
CA LYS A 289 4.45 -28.46 5.09
C LYS A 289 3.87 -27.09 4.87
N VAL A 290 4.07 -26.19 5.83
CA VAL A 290 3.86 -24.76 5.66
C VAL A 290 4.81 -24.29 4.57
N ALA A 291 4.24 -23.87 3.45
CA ALA A 291 4.93 -23.47 2.24
C ALA A 291 5.20 -21.98 2.19
N TYR A 292 4.18 -21.17 2.48
CA TYR A 292 4.20 -19.72 2.34
C TYR A 292 3.31 -19.05 3.37
N ARG A 293 3.61 -17.78 3.65
CA ARG A 293 2.80 -16.89 4.49
C ARG A 293 2.63 -15.55 3.79
N PHE A 294 1.40 -15.06 3.72
CA PHE A 294 1.06 -13.79 3.06
C PHE A 294 0.21 -12.92 4.00
N THR A 295 0.35 -11.60 3.90
CA THR A 295 -0.52 -10.65 4.59
C THR A 295 -1.62 -10.12 3.66
N LEU A 296 -2.46 -9.20 4.15
CA LEU A 296 -3.38 -8.45 3.29
C LEU A 296 -2.65 -7.50 2.33
N GLY A 297 -3.32 -7.13 1.24
CA GLY A 297 -2.90 -6.11 0.28
C GLY A 297 -2.77 -6.65 -1.14
N ASP A 298 -2.94 -5.77 -2.14
CA ASP A 298 -3.09 -6.18 -3.55
C ASP A 298 -1.91 -7.00 -4.08
N ARG A 299 -0.68 -6.62 -3.73
CA ARG A 299 0.51 -7.38 -4.13
C ARG A 299 0.53 -8.77 -3.50
N GLN A 300 0.21 -8.84 -2.20
CA GLN A 300 0.20 -10.09 -1.46
C GLN A 300 -0.91 -11.02 -1.96
N LYS A 301 -2.08 -10.47 -2.34
CA LYS A 301 -3.16 -11.21 -3.00
C LYS A 301 -2.71 -11.85 -4.31
N LYS A 302 -2.03 -11.09 -5.18
CA LYS A 302 -1.49 -11.62 -6.44
C LYS A 302 -0.44 -12.70 -6.22
N TRP A 303 0.46 -12.50 -5.25
CA TRP A 303 1.47 -13.51 -4.89
C TRP A 303 0.85 -14.75 -4.25
N LEU A 304 -0.18 -14.61 -3.42
CA LEU A 304 -0.94 -15.71 -2.83
C LEU A 304 -1.55 -16.59 -3.93
N ILE A 305 -2.20 -15.99 -4.94
CA ILE A 305 -2.75 -16.71 -6.10
C ILE A 305 -1.64 -17.48 -6.84
N LYS A 306 -0.55 -16.81 -7.19
CA LYS A 306 0.61 -17.44 -7.88
C LYS A 306 1.25 -18.55 -7.05
N ALA A 307 1.29 -18.40 -5.72
CA ALA A 307 1.83 -19.40 -4.81
C ALA A 307 0.94 -20.65 -4.78
N VAL A 308 -0.38 -20.48 -4.70
CA VAL A 308 -1.33 -21.61 -4.80
C VAL A 308 -1.17 -22.32 -6.13
N GLU A 309 -1.13 -21.60 -7.26
CA GLU A 309 -0.91 -22.21 -8.58
C GLU A 309 0.41 -22.99 -8.67
N THR A 310 1.47 -22.47 -8.03
CA THR A 310 2.78 -23.13 -7.98
C THR A 310 2.69 -24.44 -7.20
N LEU A 311 2.08 -24.42 -6.01
CA LEU A 311 1.92 -25.62 -5.19
C LEU A 311 1.02 -26.67 -5.86
N ILE A 312 -0.02 -26.24 -6.56
CA ILE A 312 -0.90 -27.17 -7.27
C ILE A 312 -0.16 -27.87 -8.41
N LYS A 313 0.77 -27.20 -9.10
CA LYS A 313 1.61 -27.83 -10.14
C LYS A 313 2.59 -28.86 -9.57
N GLU A 314 2.89 -28.80 -8.28
CA GLU A 314 3.74 -29.79 -7.59
C GLU A 314 2.95 -31.07 -7.25
N ILE A 315 1.62 -31.05 -7.32
CA ILE A 315 0.77 -32.23 -7.12
C ILE A 315 0.89 -33.15 -8.34
N PRO A 316 1.32 -34.42 -8.17
CA PRO A 316 1.41 -35.36 -9.28
C PRO A 316 0.03 -35.53 -9.93
N THR A 317 -0.06 -35.33 -11.24
CA THR A 317 -1.27 -35.72 -11.98
C THR A 317 -1.31 -37.23 -12.07
N VAL A 318 -2.27 -37.85 -11.40
CA VAL A 318 -2.61 -39.28 -11.55
C VAL A 318 -3.18 -39.53 -12.94
#